data_AF-A0A2S6RL46-F1
#
_entry.id   AF-A0A2S6RL46-F1
#
_cell.length_a   1.000
_cell.length_b   1.000
_cell.length_c   1.000
_cell.angle_alpha   90.00
_cell.angle_beta   90.00
_cell.angle_gamma   90.00
#
_symmetry.space_group_name_H-M   'P 1'
#
loop_
_entity.id
_entity.type
_entity.pdbx_description
1 polymer ?
#
loop_
_entity_poly.entity_id
_entity_poly.type
_entity_poly.pdbx_seq_one_letter_code
_entity_poly.pdbx_strand_id
1 'polypeptide(L)'
;MNASTRVSVIVFTVALLNAIAMTPGKLYGPSHVFADTQNPLDDHLPAGEVTDTRATKTYDSIKSTLAENYAKSLLAAASSYNSWRRYNKAPYVSEHHGGRLVNDYANAAATNYGNLENGDRLPAGSIVAMDSFRIIPSCLPLSITADAVDPGPLFVMEKLNPGFNEETGDWRFTMILPDGSIYGETNGIGHEQVRFCADCHQDASKKQDWLFFLPKQYRLLAENASAGSD
;
A
#
# COMPACT_ATOMS: atom_id res chain seq x y z
N MET A 1 0.44 73.28 -27.34
CA MET A 1 0.65 73.51 -28.79
C MET A 1 1.50 72.37 -29.33
N ASN A 2 0.97 71.65 -30.33
CA ASN A 2 1.63 70.78 -31.32
C ASN A 2 2.32 69.49 -30.81
N ALA A 3 2.22 68.32 -31.45
CA ALA A 3 1.44 67.89 -32.61
C ALA A 3 1.42 66.34 -32.69
N SER A 4 0.25 65.81 -33.02
CA SER A 4 -0.09 64.76 -34.01
C SER A 4 0.78 63.49 -34.19
N THR A 5 0.17 62.35 -33.83
CA THR A 5 -0.15 61.17 -34.66
C THR A 5 0.90 60.56 -35.61
N ARG A 6 1.22 59.27 -35.40
CA ARG A 6 1.25 58.26 -36.48
C ARG A 6 0.76 56.90 -36.00
N VAL A 7 -0.36 56.50 -36.57
CA VAL A 7 -0.89 55.12 -36.61
C VAL A 7 -0.15 54.38 -37.73
N SER A 8 0.24 53.13 -37.50
CA SER A 8 0.52 52.19 -38.60
C SER A 8 0.00 50.83 -38.19
N VAL A 9 -1.19 50.55 -38.73
CA VAL A 9 -1.82 49.24 -38.75
C VAL A 9 -1.07 48.39 -39.77
N ILE A 10 -0.55 47.24 -39.37
CA ILE A 10 -0.12 46.20 -40.31
C ILE A 10 -1.12 45.06 -40.19
N VAL A 11 -2.04 45.03 -41.15
CA VAL A 11 -2.89 43.88 -41.44
C VAL A 11 -2.07 42.92 -42.30
N PHE A 12 -1.89 41.68 -41.84
CA PHE A 12 -1.53 40.58 -42.72
C PHE A 12 -2.69 39.58 -42.74
N THR A 13 -3.35 39.52 -43.89
CA THR A 13 -4.29 38.47 -44.27
C THR A 13 -3.66 37.67 -45.42
N VAL A 14 -4.19 36.44 -45.63
CA VAL A 14 -3.99 35.51 -46.76
C VAL A 14 -2.89 34.46 -46.50
N ALA A 15 -3.06 33.13 -46.68
CA ALA A 15 -4.11 32.28 -47.24
C ALA A 15 -4.06 30.85 -46.66
N LEU A 16 -5.17 30.13 -46.84
CA LEU A 16 -5.34 28.68 -46.68
C LEU A 16 -4.27 27.84 -47.41
N LEU A 17 -3.90 26.68 -46.84
CA LEU A 17 -4.29 25.34 -47.32
C LEU A 17 -3.55 24.25 -46.52
N ASN A 18 -4.32 23.32 -45.93
CA ASN A 18 -4.26 21.87 -46.13
C ASN A 18 -4.73 21.13 -44.88
N ALA A 19 -5.98 20.68 -44.93
CA ALA A 19 -6.48 19.64 -44.07
C ALA A 19 -5.75 18.34 -44.40
N ILE A 20 -4.84 17.91 -43.52
CA ILE A 20 -4.43 16.51 -43.46
C ILE A 20 -5.40 15.85 -42.49
N ALA A 21 -6.34 15.08 -43.05
CA ALA A 21 -7.09 14.11 -42.28
C ALA A 21 -6.08 13.06 -41.77
N MET A 22 -5.65 13.20 -40.51
CA MET A 22 -4.97 12.12 -39.81
C MET A 22 -6.02 11.23 -39.14
N THR A 23 -6.01 9.98 -39.59
CA THR A 23 -6.71 8.85 -38.98
C THR A 23 -6.42 8.76 -37.47
N PRO A 24 -7.38 8.35 -36.63
CA PRO A 24 -7.11 8.13 -35.22
C PRO A 24 -6.29 6.85 -35.07
N GLY A 25 -4.97 6.97 -35.18
CA GLY A 25 -4.05 5.98 -34.64
C GLY A 25 -4.16 6.01 -33.12
N LYS A 26 -4.49 4.88 -32.50
CA LYS A 26 -4.37 4.66 -31.05
C LYS A 26 -2.92 4.96 -30.64
N LEU A 27 -2.66 6.15 -30.13
CA LEU A 27 -1.51 6.42 -29.26
C LEU A 27 -1.82 5.77 -27.91
N TYR A 28 -1.20 4.63 -27.64
CA TYR A 28 -0.95 4.22 -26.26
C TYR A 28 0.08 5.19 -25.67
N GLY A 29 -0.41 6.23 -25.00
CA GLY A 29 0.43 7.05 -24.11
C GLY A 29 0.76 6.30 -22.82
N PRO A 30 1.74 6.75 -22.03
CA PRO A 30 1.91 6.23 -20.68
C PRO A 30 0.59 6.48 -19.94
N SER A 31 0.07 5.44 -19.29
CA SER A 31 -1.06 5.62 -18.37
C SER A 31 -0.63 6.64 -17.32
N HIS A 32 -1.05 7.89 -17.48
CA HIS A 32 -1.08 8.84 -16.41
C HIS A 32 -2.08 8.27 -15.40
N VAL A 33 -1.56 7.58 -14.38
CA VAL A 33 -2.32 7.22 -13.20
C VAL A 33 -2.67 8.55 -12.56
N PHE A 34 -3.91 9.00 -12.79
CA PHE A 34 -4.44 10.12 -12.03
C PHE A 34 -4.56 9.66 -10.57
N ALA A 35 -4.18 10.54 -9.64
CA ALA A 35 -4.44 10.37 -8.21
C ALA A 35 -5.84 9.83 -7.98
N ASP A 36 -5.95 8.66 -7.35
CA ASP A 36 -7.22 8.30 -6.74
C ASP A 36 -7.34 9.13 -5.46
N THR A 37 -7.96 10.30 -5.57
CA THR A 37 -8.14 11.23 -4.44
C THR A 37 -9.01 10.65 -3.32
N GLN A 38 -9.62 9.49 -3.54
CA GLN A 38 -10.36 8.74 -2.53
C GLN A 38 -9.53 7.62 -1.91
N ASN A 39 -8.38 7.26 -2.48
CA ASN A 39 -7.46 6.28 -1.91
C ASN A 39 -6.54 6.96 -0.88
N PRO A 40 -6.73 6.72 0.43
CA PRO A 40 -5.90 7.33 1.48
C PRO A 40 -4.44 6.84 1.45
N LEU A 41 -4.11 5.85 0.62
CA LEU A 41 -2.77 5.32 0.45
C LEU A 41 -2.02 5.96 -0.73
N ASP A 42 -2.71 6.65 -1.64
CA ASP A 42 -2.13 7.24 -2.85
C ASP A 42 -1.71 8.70 -2.62
N ASP A 43 -0.59 8.89 -1.93
CA ASP A 43 0.07 10.21 -1.80
C ASP A 43 1.20 10.42 -2.82
N HIS A 44 1.32 9.51 -3.81
CA HIS A 44 2.28 9.55 -4.91
C HIS A 44 3.77 9.62 -4.52
N LEU A 45 4.13 9.19 -3.31
CA LEU A 45 5.53 9.13 -2.88
C LEU A 45 6.05 7.69 -3.01
N PRO A 46 6.97 7.40 -3.95
CA PRO A 46 7.56 6.07 -4.05
C PRO A 46 8.42 5.80 -2.81
N ALA A 47 8.44 4.56 -2.31
CA ALA A 47 9.43 4.13 -1.31
C ALA A 47 10.89 4.22 -1.80
N GLY A 48 11.10 4.49 -3.09
CA GLY A 48 12.40 4.56 -3.75
C GLY A 48 12.97 3.18 -4.08
N GLU A 49 14.01 3.13 -4.92
CA GLU A 49 14.82 1.91 -5.06
C GLU A 49 15.61 1.68 -3.77
N VAL A 50 15.11 0.76 -2.93
CA VAL A 50 15.72 0.36 -1.67
C VAL A 50 16.11 -1.11 -1.77
N THR A 51 17.38 -1.43 -1.50
CA THR A 51 17.83 -2.83 -1.45
C THR A 51 17.25 -3.55 -0.23
N ASP A 52 17.01 -4.87 -0.34
CA ASP A 52 16.53 -5.71 0.77
C ASP A 52 17.32 -5.50 2.07
N THR A 53 18.65 -5.36 1.96
CA THR A 53 19.55 -5.12 3.10
C THR A 53 19.27 -3.77 3.77
N ARG A 54 19.07 -2.70 2.98
CA ARG A 54 18.75 -1.37 3.51
C ARG A 54 17.35 -1.36 4.12
N ALA A 55 16.36 -1.93 3.44
CA ALA A 55 15.00 -2.05 3.95
C ALA A 55 14.95 -2.81 5.28
N THR A 56 15.66 -3.94 5.37
CA THR A 56 15.74 -4.75 6.59
C THR A 56 16.41 -3.99 7.73
N LYS A 57 17.57 -3.38 7.48
CA LYS A 57 18.29 -2.59 8.50
C LYS A 57 17.43 -1.43 9.02
N THR A 58 16.75 -0.72 8.13
CA THR A 58 15.86 0.37 8.52
C THR A 58 14.68 -0.15 9.33
N TYR A 59 14.02 -1.22 8.89
CA TYR A 59 12.91 -1.82 9.59
C TYR A 59 13.29 -2.27 11.00
N ASP A 60 14.45 -2.93 11.15
CA ASP A 60 14.94 -3.37 12.46
C ASP A 60 15.13 -2.21 13.45
N SER A 61 15.43 -1.01 12.96
CA SER A 61 15.59 0.19 13.80
C SER A 61 14.26 0.82 14.25
N ILE A 62 13.14 0.55 13.58
CA ILE A 62 11.85 1.19 13.85
C ILE A 62 10.76 0.23 14.35
N LYS A 63 10.94 -1.09 14.17
CA LYS A 63 9.87 -2.09 14.41
C LYS A 63 9.26 -2.05 15.81
N SER A 64 10.07 -1.78 16.84
CA SER A 64 9.56 -1.66 18.22
C SER A 64 8.66 -0.44 18.38
N THR A 65 9.08 0.71 17.85
CA THR A 65 8.32 1.96 17.90
C THR A 65 7.00 1.85 17.14
N LEU A 66 7.00 1.18 15.98
CA LEU A 66 5.77 0.90 15.23
C LEU A 66 4.79 0.09 16.08
N ALA A 67 5.24 -1.05 16.62
CA ALA A 67 4.41 -1.93 17.43
C ALA A 67 3.86 -1.22 18.68
N GLU A 68 4.70 -0.47 19.40
CA GLU A 68 4.30 0.31 20.57
C GLU A 68 3.22 1.35 20.24
N ASN A 69 3.33 2.02 19.09
CA ASN A 69 2.33 2.99 18.69
C ASN A 69 1.01 2.34 18.25
N TYR A 70 1.06 1.30 17.42
CA TYR A 70 -0.15 0.61 16.98
C TYR A 70 -0.92 -0.01 18.15
N ALA A 71 -0.24 -0.47 19.19
CA ALA A 71 -0.86 -1.01 20.41
C ALA A 71 -1.77 0.01 21.13
N LYS A 72 -1.58 1.32 20.91
CA LYS A 72 -2.45 2.38 21.47
C LYS A 72 -3.89 2.34 20.93
N SER A 73 -4.12 1.66 19.81
CA SER A 73 -5.47 1.40 19.27
C SER A 73 -6.35 0.54 20.20
N LEU A 74 -5.72 -0.19 21.13
CA LEU A 74 -6.36 -1.19 21.99
C LEU A 74 -6.96 -2.37 21.21
N LEU A 75 -6.73 -2.47 19.90
CA LEU A 75 -7.06 -3.66 19.13
C LEU A 75 -6.10 -4.80 19.55
N ALA A 76 -6.65 -5.95 19.92
CA ALA A 76 -5.85 -7.09 20.38
C ALA A 76 -4.80 -7.55 19.34
N ALA A 77 -5.18 -7.54 18.06
CA ALA A 77 -4.28 -7.83 16.94
C ALA A 77 -3.10 -6.85 16.90
N ALA A 78 -3.36 -5.55 16.97
CA ALA A 78 -2.32 -4.51 16.93
C ALA A 78 -1.37 -4.56 18.14
N SER A 79 -1.85 -5.05 19.28
CA SER A 79 -1.03 -5.23 20.48
C SER A 79 -0.14 -6.49 20.42
N SER A 80 -0.45 -7.44 19.54
CA SER A 80 0.16 -8.78 19.55
C SER A 80 0.89 -9.15 18.26
N TYR A 81 0.63 -8.46 17.14
CA TYR A 81 1.09 -8.89 15.82
C TYR A 81 2.61 -9.02 15.72
N ASN A 82 3.37 -8.19 16.44
CA ASN A 82 4.82 -8.20 16.45
C ASN A 82 5.43 -9.46 17.09
N SER A 83 4.61 -10.26 17.80
CA SER A 83 4.98 -11.58 18.32
C SER A 83 4.64 -12.73 17.36
N TRP A 84 3.86 -12.46 16.33
CA TRP A 84 3.44 -13.47 15.37
C TRP A 84 4.57 -13.78 14.38
N ARG A 85 4.40 -14.88 13.63
CA ARG A 85 5.35 -15.25 12.60
C ARG A 85 5.31 -14.22 11.47
N ARG A 86 6.48 -13.72 11.09
CA ARG A 86 6.67 -12.95 9.86
C ARG A 86 6.80 -13.89 8.66
N TYR A 87 6.09 -13.60 7.57
CA TYR A 87 6.02 -14.45 6.38
C TYR A 87 6.82 -13.91 5.19
N ASN A 88 7.48 -12.76 5.31
CA ASN A 88 8.39 -12.20 4.31
C ASN A 88 9.86 -12.19 4.80
N LYS A 89 10.81 -12.49 3.90
CA LYS A 89 12.26 -12.51 4.19
C LYS A 89 12.90 -11.13 4.37
N ALA A 90 12.33 -10.12 3.72
CA ALA A 90 12.71 -8.70 3.82
C ALA A 90 11.45 -7.84 3.56
N PRO A 91 11.37 -6.61 4.08
CA PRO A 91 10.30 -5.69 3.71
C PRO A 91 10.30 -5.48 2.20
N TYR A 92 9.12 -5.50 1.57
CA TYR A 92 8.98 -5.35 0.12
C TYR A 92 8.00 -4.24 -0.23
N VAL A 93 8.17 -3.65 -1.41
CA VAL A 93 7.27 -2.61 -1.90
C VAL A 93 5.94 -3.23 -2.27
N SER A 94 4.86 -2.71 -1.69
CA SER A 94 3.49 -3.10 -2.01
C SER A 94 2.77 -1.92 -2.67
N GLU A 95 2.59 -2.01 -4.00
CA GLU A 95 1.86 -1.00 -4.78
C GLU A 95 0.41 -0.86 -4.29
N HIS A 96 -0.22 -1.97 -3.87
CA HIS A 96 -1.56 -1.99 -3.28
C HIS A 96 -1.68 -1.16 -1.99
N HIS A 97 -0.56 -0.88 -1.32
CA HIS A 97 -0.52 -0.12 -0.08
C HIS A 97 0.19 1.23 -0.24
N GLY A 98 0.06 1.85 -1.42
CA GLY A 98 0.61 3.18 -1.68
C GLY A 98 2.12 3.19 -1.89
N GLY A 99 2.66 2.11 -2.45
CA GLY A 99 4.09 1.95 -2.72
C GLY A 99 4.95 1.89 -1.45
N ARG A 100 4.36 1.55 -0.30
CA ARG A 100 5.06 1.42 0.99
C ARG A 100 5.86 0.11 1.05
N LEU A 101 6.92 0.10 1.87
CA LEU A 101 7.54 -1.13 2.30
C LEU A 101 6.65 -1.79 3.36
N VAL A 102 6.35 -3.07 3.21
CA VAL A 102 5.48 -3.82 4.13
C VAL A 102 6.15 -5.08 4.66
N ASN A 103 5.71 -5.52 5.84
CA ASN A 103 5.97 -6.86 6.35
C ASN A 103 4.66 -7.54 6.74
N ASP A 104 4.52 -8.82 6.40
CA ASP A 104 3.32 -9.57 6.67
C ASP A 104 3.52 -10.51 7.86
N TYR A 105 2.62 -10.40 8.82
CA TYR A 105 2.52 -11.21 10.02
C TYR A 105 1.21 -11.97 9.99
N ALA A 106 1.21 -13.21 10.48
CA ALA A 106 -0.04 -13.96 10.61
C ALA A 106 -0.09 -14.74 11.92
N ASN A 107 -1.26 -14.73 12.56
CA ASN A 107 -1.48 -15.40 13.83
C ASN A 107 -1.44 -16.94 13.69
N ALA A 108 -1.54 -17.64 14.81
CA ALA A 108 -1.46 -19.11 14.82
C ALA A 108 -2.57 -19.80 13.99
N ALA A 109 -3.76 -19.21 13.91
CA ALA A 109 -4.85 -19.74 13.07
C ALA A 109 -4.53 -19.66 11.57
N ALA A 110 -3.69 -18.69 11.18
CA ALA A 110 -3.21 -18.48 9.82
C ALA A 110 -1.83 -19.12 9.56
N THR A 111 -1.49 -20.23 10.22
CA THR A 111 -0.14 -20.84 10.14
C THR A 111 0.31 -21.16 8.71
N ASN A 112 -0.63 -21.52 7.82
CA ASN A 112 -0.39 -21.83 6.41
C ASN A 112 -0.38 -20.60 5.48
N TYR A 113 -0.44 -19.38 5.99
CA TYR A 113 -0.55 -18.15 5.20
C TYR A 113 0.52 -18.05 4.09
N GLY A 114 1.77 -18.41 4.39
CA GLY A 114 2.86 -18.43 3.41
C GLY A 114 2.78 -19.54 2.36
N ASN A 115 1.87 -20.49 2.50
CA ASN A 115 1.72 -21.63 1.59
C ASN A 115 0.43 -21.56 0.77
N LEU A 116 -0.38 -20.51 0.94
CA LEU A 116 -1.63 -20.36 0.22
C LEU A 116 -1.41 -20.30 -1.29
N GLU A 117 -2.17 -21.12 -2.00
CA GLU A 117 -2.33 -21.13 -3.43
C GLU A 117 -3.82 -20.95 -3.79
N ASN A 118 -4.11 -20.80 -5.08
CA ASN A 118 -5.48 -20.59 -5.53
C ASN A 118 -6.38 -21.77 -5.13
N GLY A 119 -7.49 -21.46 -4.45
CA GLY A 119 -8.45 -22.42 -3.93
C GLY A 119 -8.31 -22.67 -2.42
N ASP A 120 -7.15 -22.37 -1.83
CA ASP A 120 -6.96 -22.42 -0.40
C ASP A 120 -7.74 -21.32 0.32
N ARG A 121 -8.11 -21.58 1.57
CA ARG A 121 -8.79 -20.61 2.43
C ARG A 121 -8.24 -20.65 3.83
N LEU A 122 -8.22 -19.49 4.47
CA LEU A 122 -7.92 -19.41 5.88
C LEU A 122 -9.18 -19.68 6.72
N PRO A 123 -9.07 -20.39 7.86
CA PRO A 123 -10.22 -20.61 8.75
C PRO A 123 -10.61 -19.31 9.46
N ALA A 124 -11.85 -19.24 9.94
CA ALA A 124 -12.29 -18.19 10.85
C ALA A 124 -11.36 -18.10 12.08
N GLY A 125 -11.09 -16.88 12.54
CA GLY A 125 -10.08 -16.57 13.56
C GLY A 125 -8.68 -16.34 13.00
N SER A 126 -8.45 -16.54 11.71
CA SER A 126 -7.21 -16.17 11.04
C SER A 126 -7.06 -14.65 10.98
N ILE A 127 -5.88 -14.15 11.38
CA ILE A 127 -5.55 -12.73 11.30
C ILE A 127 -4.24 -12.57 10.55
N VAL A 128 -4.26 -11.71 9.55
CA VAL A 128 -3.08 -11.22 8.82
C VAL A 128 -2.92 -9.75 9.16
N ALA A 129 -1.71 -9.35 9.54
CA ALA A 129 -1.36 -7.98 9.86
C ALA A 129 -0.16 -7.54 9.03
N MET A 130 -0.24 -6.37 8.41
CA MET A 130 0.84 -5.79 7.62
C MET A 130 1.25 -4.46 8.22
N ASP A 131 2.44 -4.40 8.82
CA ASP A 131 3.03 -3.09 9.14
C ASP A 131 3.67 -2.48 7.91
N SER A 132 3.74 -1.16 7.89
CA SER A 132 4.25 -0.45 6.72
C SER A 132 5.08 0.78 7.09
N PHE A 133 5.98 1.17 6.18
CA PHE A 133 6.79 2.36 6.31
C PHE A 133 7.31 2.81 4.94
N ARG A 134 7.87 4.02 4.87
CA ARG A 134 8.66 4.48 3.73
C ARG A 134 10.04 4.93 4.18
N ILE A 135 10.99 4.86 3.25
CA ILE A 135 12.29 5.49 3.37
C ILE A 135 12.25 6.71 2.47
N ILE A 136 12.36 7.90 3.04
CA ILE A 136 12.42 9.16 2.31
C ILE A 136 13.89 9.45 1.99
N PRO A 137 14.30 9.37 0.72
CA PRO A 137 15.67 9.71 0.34
C PRO A 137 15.92 11.19 0.64
N SER A 138 17.02 11.52 1.30
CA SER A 138 17.40 12.93 1.45
C SER A 138 17.88 13.49 0.11
N CYS A 139 17.30 14.61 -0.31
CA CYS A 139 17.68 15.33 -1.52
C CYS A 139 18.66 16.49 -1.25
N LEU A 140 19.23 16.61 -0.04
CA LEU A 140 20.05 17.78 0.32
C LEU A 140 21.54 17.61 -0.07
N PRO A 141 22.11 18.48 -0.93
CA PRO A 141 23.47 18.32 -1.46
C PRO A 141 24.60 18.69 -0.50
N LEU A 142 24.33 19.17 0.73
CA LEU A 142 25.36 19.73 1.62
C LEU A 142 25.18 19.41 3.12
N SER A 143 24.65 18.25 3.48
CA SER A 143 24.84 17.69 4.83
C SER A 143 24.68 16.17 4.81
N ILE A 144 25.48 15.49 5.62
CA ILE A 144 25.36 14.07 5.94
C ILE A 144 23.97 13.87 6.57
N THR A 145 22.97 13.55 5.78
CA THR A 145 21.63 13.25 6.31
C THR A 145 21.38 11.76 6.09
N ALA A 146 21.25 11.02 7.18
CA ALA A 146 20.64 9.69 7.14
C ALA A 146 19.26 9.80 6.47
N ASP A 147 18.83 8.74 5.79
CA ASP A 147 17.47 8.67 5.27
C ASP A 147 16.47 8.91 6.39
N ALA A 148 15.42 9.68 6.10
CA ALA A 148 14.30 9.79 7.01
C ALA A 148 13.39 8.57 6.82
N VAL A 149 12.80 8.12 7.91
CA VAL A 149 11.80 7.05 7.89
C VAL A 149 10.45 7.66 8.18
N ASP A 150 9.47 7.33 7.35
CA ASP A 150 8.07 7.70 7.53
C ASP A 150 7.26 6.46 7.95
N PRO A 151 6.84 6.37 9.23
CA PRO A 151 5.94 5.33 9.71
C PRO A 151 4.62 5.29 8.91
N GLY A 152 4.23 4.11 8.44
CA GLY A 152 2.97 3.91 7.73
C GLY A 152 1.87 3.30 8.62
N PRO A 153 0.65 3.11 8.08
CA PRO A 153 -0.42 2.42 8.79
C PRO A 153 -0.10 0.93 9.04
N LEU A 154 -0.75 0.35 10.04
CA LEU A 154 -0.93 -1.09 10.20
C LEU A 154 -2.24 -1.49 9.54
N PHE A 155 -2.17 -2.44 8.61
CA PHE A 155 -3.34 -3.04 7.97
C PHE A 155 -3.64 -4.38 8.64
N VAL A 156 -4.87 -4.60 9.10
CA VAL A 156 -5.29 -5.85 9.72
C VAL A 156 -6.46 -6.43 8.94
N MET A 157 -6.33 -7.70 8.56
CA MET A 157 -7.40 -8.50 7.99
C MET A 157 -7.70 -9.65 8.93
N GLU A 158 -8.95 -9.77 9.36
CA GLU A 158 -9.41 -10.88 10.20
C GLU A 158 -10.55 -11.65 9.52
N LYS A 159 -10.39 -12.97 9.44
CA LYS A 159 -11.42 -13.87 8.93
C LYS A 159 -12.44 -14.14 10.03
N LEU A 160 -13.65 -13.64 9.88
CA LEU A 160 -14.73 -13.87 10.84
C LEU A 160 -15.56 -15.09 10.47
N ASN A 161 -16.52 -15.42 11.35
CA ASN A 161 -17.44 -16.52 11.11
C ASN A 161 -18.32 -16.24 9.88
N PRO A 162 -18.78 -17.31 9.19
CA PRO A 162 -19.66 -17.17 8.03
C PRO A 162 -20.87 -16.27 8.30
N GLY A 163 -21.14 -15.35 7.36
CA GLY A 163 -22.26 -14.41 7.43
C GLY A 163 -21.89 -13.04 8.01
N PHE A 164 -20.60 -12.79 8.29
CA PHE A 164 -20.13 -11.47 8.71
C PHE A 164 -20.11 -10.49 7.52
N ASN A 165 -19.53 -10.91 6.39
CA ASN A 165 -19.39 -10.08 5.20
C ASN A 165 -19.23 -10.95 3.95
N GLU A 166 -20.34 -11.49 3.43
CA GLU A 166 -20.30 -12.43 2.30
C GLU A 166 -19.63 -11.85 1.05
N GLU A 167 -19.72 -10.54 0.84
CA GLU A 167 -19.12 -9.86 -0.30
C GLU A 167 -17.61 -10.04 -0.34
N THR A 168 -16.96 -10.08 0.83
CA THR A 168 -15.51 -10.27 0.96
C THR A 168 -15.16 -11.61 1.60
N GLY A 169 -16.06 -12.59 1.56
CA GLY A 169 -15.83 -13.89 2.18
C GLY A 169 -15.54 -13.80 3.68
N ASP A 170 -16.25 -12.94 4.40
CA ASP A 170 -16.19 -12.76 5.86
C ASP A 170 -14.89 -12.14 6.38
N TRP A 171 -14.13 -11.44 5.53
CA TRP A 171 -12.99 -10.64 5.97
C TRP A 171 -13.45 -9.30 6.56
N ARG A 172 -12.90 -8.99 7.75
CA ARG A 172 -12.92 -7.65 8.34
C ARG A 172 -11.60 -6.96 8.06
N PHE A 173 -11.66 -5.74 7.57
CA PHE A 173 -10.52 -4.87 7.33
C PHE A 173 -10.48 -3.78 8.41
N THR A 174 -9.32 -3.60 9.03
CA THR A 174 -9.06 -2.53 9.98
C THR A 174 -7.76 -1.83 9.59
N MET A 175 -7.78 -0.51 9.54
CA MET A 175 -6.58 0.30 9.32
C MET A 175 -6.29 1.14 10.57
N ILE A 176 -5.05 1.07 11.05
CA ILE A 176 -4.58 1.79 12.23
C ILE A 176 -3.45 2.73 11.81
N LEU A 177 -3.59 4.01 12.13
CA LEU A 177 -2.59 5.03 11.80
C LEU A 177 -1.31 4.87 12.65
N PRO A 178 -0.19 5.47 12.23
CA PRO A 178 1.08 5.38 12.96
C PRO A 178 1.08 5.87 14.40
N ASP A 179 0.08 6.65 14.80
CA ASP A 179 -0.11 7.13 16.18
C ASP A 179 -0.97 6.18 17.04
N GLY A 180 -1.50 5.12 16.43
CA GLY A 180 -2.39 4.13 17.04
C GLY A 180 -3.88 4.45 16.94
N SER A 181 -4.27 5.55 16.32
CA SER A 181 -5.70 5.82 16.08
C SER A 181 -6.27 4.87 15.01
N ILE A 182 -7.51 4.43 15.19
CA ILE A 182 -8.21 3.62 14.19
C ILE A 182 -8.71 4.55 13.09
N TYR A 183 -8.23 4.35 11.87
CA TYR A 183 -8.71 5.07 10.68
C TYR A 183 -10.08 4.56 10.25
N GLY A 184 -10.27 3.24 10.28
CA GLY A 184 -11.57 2.61 10.06
C GLY A 184 -11.54 1.10 10.27
N GLU A 185 -12.72 0.52 10.45
CA GLU A 185 -12.97 -0.92 10.58
C GLU A 185 -14.26 -1.32 9.84
N THR A 186 -14.25 -2.45 9.11
CA THR A 186 -15.45 -2.98 8.45
C THR A 186 -16.59 -3.20 9.46
N ASN A 187 -17.77 -2.64 9.18
CA ASN A 187 -18.93 -2.64 10.07
C ASN A 187 -18.67 -2.01 11.47
N GLY A 188 -17.62 -1.21 11.60
CA GLY A 188 -17.21 -0.55 12.83
C GLY A 188 -17.03 0.95 12.68
N ILE A 189 -16.23 1.53 13.58
CA ILE A 189 -15.85 2.95 13.51
C ILE A 189 -15.15 3.19 12.18
N GLY A 190 -15.58 4.23 11.47
CA GLY A 190 -15.00 4.62 10.20
C GLY A 190 -15.13 3.59 9.08
N HIS A 191 -16.18 2.77 9.09
CA HIS A 191 -16.46 1.77 8.05
C HIS A 191 -16.30 2.30 6.62
N GLU A 192 -16.89 3.46 6.32
CA GLU A 192 -16.82 4.06 4.97
C GLU A 192 -15.38 4.36 4.55
N GLN A 193 -14.49 4.64 5.51
CA GLN A 193 -13.07 4.93 5.24
C GLN A 193 -12.28 3.69 4.84
N VAL A 194 -12.73 2.49 5.19
CA VAL A 194 -12.07 1.22 4.83
C VAL A 194 -12.87 0.39 3.84
N ARG A 195 -13.97 0.94 3.30
CA ARG A 195 -14.73 0.30 2.22
C ARG A 195 -13.86 0.02 1.01
N PHE A 196 -12.94 0.93 0.67
CA PHE A 196 -12.01 0.74 -0.45
C PHE A 196 -11.12 -0.50 -0.28
N CYS A 197 -10.82 -0.93 0.96
CA CYS A 197 -10.06 -2.16 1.20
C CYS A 197 -10.86 -3.37 0.71
N ALA A 198 -12.14 -3.44 1.08
CA ALA A 198 -13.05 -4.50 0.63
C ALA A 198 -13.19 -4.48 -0.90
N ASP A 199 -13.42 -3.31 -1.50
CA ASP A 199 -13.60 -3.15 -2.93
C ASP A 199 -12.36 -3.60 -3.72
N CYS A 200 -11.15 -3.20 -3.30
CA CYS A 200 -9.91 -3.64 -3.95
C CYS A 200 -9.66 -5.15 -3.78
N HIS A 201 -9.93 -5.71 -2.60
CA HIS A 201 -9.74 -7.14 -2.35
C HIS A 201 -10.72 -8.04 -3.12
N GLN A 202 -11.78 -7.47 -3.74
CA GLN A 202 -12.61 -8.21 -4.68
C GLN A 202 -11.82 -8.71 -5.91
N ASP A 203 -10.76 -8.02 -6.30
CA ASP A 203 -9.94 -8.40 -7.46
C ASP A 203 -9.16 -9.70 -7.22
N ALA A 204 -8.70 -9.95 -5.99
CA ALA A 204 -8.14 -11.25 -5.58
C ALA A 204 -9.22 -12.35 -5.65
N SER A 205 -10.48 -11.97 -5.43
CA SER A 205 -11.69 -12.79 -5.55
C SER A 205 -11.73 -13.99 -4.62
N LYS A 206 -12.85 -14.73 -4.66
CA LYS A 206 -13.05 -16.00 -3.95
C LYS A 206 -11.97 -17.05 -4.24
N LYS A 207 -11.29 -16.99 -5.40
CA LYS A 207 -10.24 -17.96 -5.78
C LYS A 207 -9.00 -17.83 -4.90
N GLN A 208 -8.74 -16.67 -4.33
CA GLN A 208 -7.57 -16.41 -3.48
C GLN A 208 -7.98 -16.12 -2.04
N ASP A 209 -9.21 -16.49 -1.67
CA ASP A 209 -9.80 -16.13 -0.40
C ASP A 209 -9.74 -14.62 -0.12
N TRP A 210 -9.93 -13.78 -1.16
CA TRP A 210 -9.79 -12.32 -1.09
C TRP A 210 -8.44 -11.84 -0.54
N LEU A 211 -7.37 -12.65 -0.64
CA LEU A 211 -6.02 -12.28 -0.24
C LEU A 211 -5.13 -12.08 -1.46
N PHE A 212 -4.45 -10.94 -1.50
CA PHE A 212 -3.28 -10.79 -2.35
C PHE A 212 -2.13 -11.56 -1.70
N PHE A 213 -1.72 -12.68 -2.30
CA PHE A 213 -0.64 -13.49 -1.73
C PHE A 213 0.71 -12.77 -1.82
N LEU A 214 1.55 -12.94 -0.80
CA LEU A 214 2.91 -12.38 -0.75
C LEU A 214 3.68 -12.68 -2.05
N PRO A 215 4.47 -11.74 -2.60
CA PRO A 215 5.28 -12.03 -3.76
C PRO A 215 6.21 -13.22 -3.50
N LYS A 216 6.24 -14.19 -4.43
CA LYS A 216 6.96 -15.47 -4.25
C LYS A 216 8.43 -15.29 -3.85
N GLN A 217 9.09 -14.26 -4.39
CA GLN A 217 10.49 -13.97 -4.10
C GLN A 217 10.75 -13.56 -2.64
N TYR A 218 9.77 -13.01 -1.94
CA TYR A 218 9.89 -12.60 -0.52
C TYR A 218 9.28 -13.63 0.44
N ARG A 219 8.44 -14.54 -0.04
CA ARG A 219 7.60 -15.42 0.77
C ARG A 219 8.41 -16.49 1.52
N LEU A 220 8.14 -16.65 2.81
CA LEU A 220 8.62 -17.72 3.68
C LEU A 220 7.53 -18.77 3.89
N LEU A 221 7.76 -19.97 3.35
CA LEU A 221 6.88 -21.11 3.54
C LEU A 221 6.89 -21.58 5.00
N ALA A 222 5.76 -22.12 5.48
CA ALA A 222 5.55 -22.55 6.86
C ALA A 222 6.59 -23.57 7.37
N GLU A 223 7.21 -24.35 6.48
CA GLU A 223 8.15 -25.43 6.84
C GLU A 223 9.58 -24.96 7.13
N ASN A 224 9.95 -23.72 6.79
CA ASN A 224 11.32 -23.22 6.99
C ASN A 224 11.61 -22.66 8.40
N ALA A 225 10.81 -23.02 9.41
CA ALA A 225 10.91 -22.49 10.78
C ALA A 225 11.79 -23.31 11.74
N SER A 226 12.40 -24.41 11.30
CA SER A 226 13.26 -25.26 12.14
C SER A 226 14.77 -25.12 11.88
N ALA A 227 15.22 -24.23 11.00
CA ALA A 227 16.63 -24.12 10.58
C ALA A 227 17.28 -22.78 10.94
N GLY A 228 17.00 -22.23 12.12
CA GLY A 228 17.48 -20.90 12.52
C GLY A 228 17.66 -20.69 14.02
N SER A 229 18.05 -21.74 14.76
CA SER A 229 18.56 -21.61 16.13
C SER A 229 19.59 -22.71 16.41
N ASP A 230 20.81 -22.50 15.92
CA ASP A 230 22.03 -23.15 16.43
C ASP A 230 23.10 -22.07 16.59
#